data_AF-A0A5C3Q138-F1
#
_entry.id   AF-A0A5C3Q138-F1
#
_cell.length_a   1.000
_cell.length_b   1.000
_cell.length_c   1.000
_cell.angle_alpha   90.00
_cell.angle_beta   90.00
_cell.angle_gamma   90.00
#
_symmetry.space_group_name_H-M   'P 1'
#
loop_
_entity.id
_entity.type
_entity.pdbx_description
1 polymer ?
#
loop_
_entity_poly.entity_id
_entity_poly.type
_entity_poly.pdbx_seq_one_letter_code
_entity_poly.pdbx_strand_id
1 'polypeptide(L)'
;MPRSSSRLCQYPVDEQTPCHAPASGEYVCSTHSQAYFESYQRYKDAADYADALSAAAQLEPRKVRELHRAEVKFRLEDVDAYIVAREREKTLRIEHGWSFFGGKPDEGHRARLQWIEQQLEHSRNILRLLQSRLSSL
;
A
#
# COMPACT_ATOMS: atom_id res chain seq x y z
N MET A 1 4.85 10.41 -37.80
CA MET A 1 5.08 10.04 -36.38
C MET A 1 3.73 9.78 -35.74
N PRO A 2 3.58 8.71 -34.94
CA PRO A 2 2.27 8.19 -34.56
C PRO A 2 1.56 9.19 -33.64
N ARG A 3 0.26 9.38 -33.91
CA ARG A 3 -0.63 10.24 -33.14
C ARG A 3 -0.56 9.81 -31.67
N SER A 4 -0.05 10.69 -30.81
CA SER A 4 -0.17 10.53 -29.36
C SER A 4 -1.66 10.36 -29.08
N SER A 5 -2.07 9.16 -28.68
CA SER A 5 -3.42 8.95 -28.17
C SER A 5 -3.51 9.83 -26.94
N SER A 6 -4.17 10.99 -27.07
CA SER A 6 -4.38 11.93 -25.99
C SER A 6 -5.14 11.19 -24.89
N ARG A 7 -4.44 10.75 -23.84
CA ARG A 7 -5.09 10.11 -22.69
C ARG A 7 -6.11 11.10 -22.13
N LEU A 8 -7.31 10.59 -21.85
CA LEU A 8 -8.39 11.39 -21.26
C LEU A 8 -8.37 11.20 -19.75
N CYS A 9 -8.53 12.29 -19.01
CA CYS A 9 -8.61 12.29 -17.55
C CYS A 9 -9.78 11.40 -17.09
N GLN A 10 -9.49 10.38 -16.28
CA GLN A 10 -10.50 9.45 -15.75
C GLN A 10 -11.04 9.86 -14.37
N TYR A 11 -10.57 10.98 -13.82
CA TYR A 11 -10.99 11.44 -12.49
C TYR A 11 -12.51 11.60 -12.40
N PRO A 12 -13.17 11.00 -11.39
CA PRO A 12 -14.61 11.13 -11.19
C PRO A 12 -14.94 12.57 -10.77
N VAL A 13 -15.75 13.28 -11.58
CA VAL A 13 -16.25 14.63 -11.24
C VAL A 13 -17.53 14.58 -10.40
N ASP A 14 -18.18 13.43 -10.38
CA ASP A 14 -19.29 13.05 -9.49
C ASP A 14 -19.16 11.55 -9.17
N GLU A 15 -20.17 10.92 -8.57
CA GLU A 15 -20.11 9.51 -8.15
C GLU A 15 -19.81 8.52 -9.29
N GLN A 16 -20.04 8.88 -10.56
CA GLN A 16 -19.98 7.94 -11.70
C GLN A 16 -19.33 8.50 -12.98
N THR A 17 -19.24 9.82 -13.13
CA THR A 17 -18.86 10.46 -14.39
C THR A 17 -17.36 10.78 -14.43
N PRO A 18 -16.58 10.18 -15.36
CA PRO A 18 -15.19 10.57 -15.58
C PRO A 18 -15.08 11.92 -16.28
N CYS A 19 -14.07 12.70 -15.91
CA CYS A 19 -13.82 14.05 -16.42
C CYS A 19 -13.69 14.13 -17.96
N HIS A 20 -13.00 13.17 -18.59
CA HIS A 20 -12.69 13.11 -20.02
C HIS A 20 -11.95 14.32 -20.64
N ALA A 21 -11.58 15.34 -19.87
CA ALA A 21 -10.72 16.40 -20.36
C ALA A 21 -9.36 15.84 -20.82
N PRO A 22 -8.71 16.45 -21.84
CA PRO A 22 -7.37 16.04 -22.25
C PRO A 22 -6.40 16.05 -21.06
N ALA A 23 -5.67 14.96 -20.84
CA ALA A 23 -4.64 14.92 -19.82
C ALA A 23 -3.52 15.89 -20.19
N SER A 24 -3.07 16.68 -19.22
CA SER A 24 -1.86 17.51 -19.33
C SER A 24 -0.71 16.71 -18.73
N GLY A 25 -0.03 15.90 -19.56
CA GLY A 25 0.98 14.93 -19.12
C GLY A 25 0.47 13.49 -19.18
N GLU A 26 0.83 12.65 -18.20
CA GLU A 26 0.64 11.20 -18.31
C GLU A 26 -0.74 10.66 -17.88
N TYR A 27 -1.44 11.31 -16.95
CA TYR A 27 -2.58 10.66 -16.26
C TYR A 27 -3.83 11.52 -16.02
N VAL A 28 -3.72 12.85 -15.79
CA VAL A 28 -4.87 13.73 -15.46
C VAL A 28 -4.81 15.07 -16.17
N CYS A 29 -5.95 15.77 -16.25
CA CYS A 29 -5.99 17.16 -16.74
C CYS A 29 -5.46 18.13 -15.67
N SER A 30 -5.16 19.38 -16.07
CA SER A 30 -4.59 20.40 -15.18
C SER A 30 -5.44 20.67 -13.95
N THR A 31 -6.78 20.63 -14.10
CA THR A 31 -7.74 20.81 -12.99
C THR A 31 -7.62 19.75 -11.91
N HIS A 32 -7.31 18.50 -12.27
CA HIS A 32 -7.23 17.37 -11.34
C HIS A 32 -5.79 16.99 -10.96
N SER A 33 -4.80 17.77 -11.42
CA SER A 33 -3.39 17.53 -11.13
C SER A 33 -3.09 17.57 -9.63
N GLN A 34 -3.61 18.57 -8.92
CA GLN A 34 -3.40 18.69 -7.48
C GLN A 34 -3.96 17.48 -6.71
N ALA A 35 -5.21 17.08 -6.97
CA ALA A 35 -5.82 15.91 -6.34
C ALA A 35 -5.02 14.61 -6.62
N TYR A 36 -4.49 14.48 -7.83
CA TYR A 36 -3.61 13.37 -8.19
C TYR A 36 -2.33 13.37 -7.34
N PHE A 37 -1.64 14.52 -7.23
CA PHE A 37 -0.41 14.63 -6.44
C PHE A 37 -0.66 14.40 -4.95
N GLU A 38 -1.74 14.94 -4.39
CA GLU A 38 -2.10 14.73 -2.99
C GLU A 38 -2.40 13.25 -2.70
N SER A 39 -3.16 12.59 -3.57
CA SER A 39 -3.43 11.16 -3.46
C SER A 39 -2.15 10.32 -3.60
N TYR A 40 -1.28 10.69 -4.53
CA TYR A 40 0.03 10.08 -4.72
C TYR A 40 0.89 10.17 -3.45
N GLN A 41 1.00 11.39 -2.90
CA GLN A 41 1.78 11.64 -1.70
C GLN A 41 1.26 10.86 -0.50
N ARG A 42 -0.07 10.80 -0.31
CA ARG A 42 -0.68 10.04 0.79
C ARG A 42 -0.27 8.57 0.82
N TYR A 43 -0.29 7.89 -0.32
CA TYR A 43 0.12 6.48 -0.33
C TYR A 43 1.64 6.34 -0.21
N LYS A 44 2.42 7.33 -0.65
CA LYS A 44 3.88 7.36 -0.47
C LYS A 44 4.27 7.53 0.99
N ASP A 45 3.65 8.47 1.69
CA ASP A 45 3.86 8.66 3.13
C ASP A 45 3.54 7.39 3.92
N ALA A 46 2.44 6.71 3.55
CA ALA A 46 2.09 5.42 4.14
C ALA A 46 3.11 4.32 3.83
N ALA A 47 3.66 4.30 2.60
CA ALA A 47 4.71 3.38 2.21
C ALA A 47 5.99 3.63 3.00
N ASP A 48 6.42 4.89 3.12
CA ASP A 48 7.64 5.28 3.85
C ASP A 48 7.50 4.95 5.35
N TYR A 49 6.33 5.18 5.93
CA TYR A 49 6.03 4.80 7.31
C TYR A 49 6.08 3.28 7.50
N ALA A 50 5.50 2.50 6.59
CA ALA A 50 5.59 1.05 6.64
C ALA A 50 7.04 0.55 6.43
N ASP A 51 7.81 1.19 5.55
CA ASP A 51 9.21 0.87 5.30
C ASP A 51 10.07 1.11 6.56
N ALA A 52 9.80 2.19 7.31
CA ALA A 52 10.46 2.46 8.59
C ALA A 52 10.21 1.37 9.65
N LEU A 53 9.06 0.69 9.58
CA LEU A 53 8.68 -0.41 10.47
C LEU A 53 9.09 -1.80 9.94
N SER A 54 9.62 -1.89 8.72
CA SER A 54 9.84 -3.16 8.03
C SER A 54 10.78 -4.13 8.74
N ALA A 55 11.79 -3.60 9.46
CA ALA A 55 12.73 -4.41 10.22
C ALA A 55 12.06 -5.26 11.31
N ALA A 56 10.94 -4.80 11.86
CA ALA A 56 10.19 -5.56 12.85
C ALA A 56 9.46 -6.76 12.26
N ALA A 57 8.99 -6.65 11.02
CA ALA A 57 8.24 -7.68 10.31
C ALA A 57 9.12 -8.69 9.57
N GLN A 58 10.41 -8.41 9.39
CA GLN A 58 11.39 -9.32 8.76
C GLN A 58 11.89 -10.43 9.71
N LEU A 59 11.00 -10.95 10.55
CA LEU A 59 11.33 -12.05 11.46
C LEU A 59 11.07 -13.39 10.77
N GLU A 60 12.06 -14.27 10.73
CA GLU A 60 11.84 -15.62 10.22
C GLU A 60 10.99 -16.44 11.20
N PRO A 61 10.06 -17.30 10.73
CA PRO A 61 9.23 -18.15 11.59
C PRO A 61 10.01 -18.98 12.60
N ARG A 62 11.21 -19.47 12.23
CA ARG A 62 12.09 -20.23 13.14
C ARG A 62 12.62 -19.37 14.30
N LYS A 63 12.91 -18.10 14.03
CA LYS A 63 13.47 -17.16 15.01
C LYS A 63 12.46 -16.73 16.06
N VAL A 64 11.17 -16.76 15.74
CA VAL A 64 10.09 -16.52 16.73
C VAL A 64 10.20 -17.45 17.94
N ARG A 65 10.62 -18.72 17.73
CA ARG A 65 10.70 -19.73 18.80
C ARG A 65 11.85 -19.48 19.78
N GLU A 66 12.90 -18.80 19.31
CA GLU A 66 14.11 -18.49 20.07
C GLU A 66 13.95 -17.22 20.92
N LEU A 67 12.88 -16.44 20.72
CA LEU A 67 12.67 -15.18 21.43
C LEU A 67 12.39 -15.37 22.92
N HIS A 68 12.98 -14.48 23.72
CA HIS A 68 12.65 -14.32 25.13
C HIS A 68 11.27 -13.67 25.30
N ARG A 69 10.59 -13.98 26.41
CA ARG A 69 9.22 -13.50 26.69
C ARG A 69 9.05 -11.97 26.56
N ALA A 70 10.01 -11.20 27.08
CA ALA A 70 9.97 -9.74 27.01
C ALA A 70 10.07 -9.24 25.56
N GLU A 71 10.91 -9.89 24.75
CA GLU A 71 11.05 -9.56 23.33
C GLU A 71 9.80 -9.93 22.52
N VAL A 72 9.14 -11.06 22.83
CA VAL A 72 7.88 -11.46 22.16
C VAL A 72 6.83 -10.36 22.24
N LYS A 73 6.67 -9.69 23.39
CA LYS A 73 5.69 -8.61 23.55
C LYS A 73 6.01 -7.40 22.68
N PHE A 74 7.27 -6.96 22.69
CA PHE A 74 7.73 -5.84 21.86
C PHE A 74 7.54 -6.15 20.37
N ARG A 75 7.90 -7.36 19.93
CA ARG A 75 7.73 -7.78 18.53
C ARG A 75 6.26 -7.88 18.11
N LEU A 76 5.35 -8.22 19.01
CA LEU A 76 3.92 -8.21 18.71
C LEU A 76 3.43 -6.82 18.34
N GLU A 77 3.78 -5.82 19.15
CA GLU A 77 3.38 -4.43 18.93
C GLU A 77 3.96 -3.89 17.62
N ASP A 78 5.25 -4.12 17.36
CA ASP A 78 5.87 -3.62 16.13
C ASP A 78 5.35 -4.30 14.86
N VAL A 79 5.14 -5.63 14.89
CA VAL A 79 4.60 -6.37 13.73
C VAL A 79 3.16 -5.96 13.45
N ASP A 80 2.35 -5.73 14.49
CA ASP A 80 0.98 -5.23 14.33
C ASP A 80 0.98 -3.81 13.72
N ALA A 81 1.83 -2.91 14.22
CA ALA A 81 2.00 -1.57 13.66
C ALA A 81 2.42 -1.60 12.18
N TYR A 82 3.34 -2.50 11.81
CA TYR A 82 3.73 -2.71 10.41
C TYR A 82 2.57 -3.18 9.54
N ILE A 83 1.78 -4.15 10.02
CA ILE A 83 0.59 -4.65 9.30
C ILE A 83 -0.39 -3.52 9.04
N VAL A 84 -0.73 -2.73 10.07
CA VAL A 84 -1.64 -1.59 9.95
C VAL A 84 -1.11 -0.56 8.95
N ALA A 85 0.19 -0.25 9.00
CA ALA A 85 0.82 0.67 8.05
C ALA A 85 0.74 0.16 6.59
N ARG A 86 1.01 -1.13 6.36
CA ARG A 86 0.91 -1.75 5.02
C ARG A 86 -0.50 -1.86 4.50
N GLU A 87 -1.48 -2.16 5.36
CA GLU A 87 -2.90 -2.13 4.99
C GLU A 87 -3.31 -0.72 4.57
N ARG A 88 -2.85 0.31 5.28
CA ARG A 88 -3.07 1.70 4.90
C ARG A 88 -2.45 2.05 3.55
N GLU A 89 -1.19 1.66 3.30
CA GLU A 89 -0.57 1.82 1.97
C GLU A 89 -1.41 1.15 0.88
N LYS A 90 -1.83 -0.10 1.10
CA LYS A 90 -2.64 -0.88 0.15
C LYS A 90 -3.94 -0.16 -0.18
N THR A 91 -4.70 0.25 0.84
CA THR A 91 -5.98 0.94 0.67
C THR A 91 -5.81 2.23 -0.12
N LEU A 92 -4.83 3.07 0.23
CA LEU A 92 -4.59 4.34 -0.45
C LEU A 92 -4.15 4.15 -1.91
N ARG A 93 -3.37 3.11 -2.21
CA ARG A 93 -3.02 2.74 -3.59
C ARG A 93 -4.23 2.30 -4.40
N ILE A 94 -5.09 1.47 -3.81
CA ILE A 94 -6.34 1.04 -4.46
C ILE A 94 -7.23 2.24 -4.74
N GLU A 95 -7.44 3.13 -3.76
CA GLU A 95 -8.19 4.38 -3.93
C GLU A 95 -7.61 5.24 -5.06
N HIS A 96 -6.29 5.46 -5.06
CA HIS A 96 -5.61 6.19 -6.13
C HIS A 96 -5.84 5.53 -7.50
N GLY A 97 -5.74 4.21 -7.58
CA GLY A 97 -5.96 3.48 -8.82
C GLY A 97 -7.39 3.56 -9.34
N TRP A 98 -8.38 3.50 -8.46
CA TRP A 98 -9.78 3.71 -8.80
C TRP A 98 -10.04 5.14 -9.28
N SER A 99 -9.60 6.14 -8.51
CA SER A 99 -9.87 7.55 -8.78
C SER A 99 -9.19 8.05 -10.05
N PHE A 100 -7.98 7.58 -10.39
CA PHE A 100 -7.20 8.18 -11.49
C PHE A 100 -6.99 7.27 -12.68
N PHE A 101 -7.19 5.95 -12.53
CA PHE A 101 -7.01 4.97 -13.62
C PHE A 101 -8.27 4.14 -13.91
N GLY A 102 -9.43 4.52 -13.36
CA GLY A 102 -10.70 3.81 -13.60
C GLY A 102 -10.62 2.33 -13.19
N GLY A 103 -9.87 2.03 -12.13
CA GLY A 103 -9.67 0.66 -11.66
C GLY A 103 -8.73 -0.19 -12.53
N LYS A 104 -8.05 0.41 -13.52
CA LYS A 104 -7.06 -0.25 -14.38
C LYS A 104 -5.65 0.31 -14.15
N PRO A 105 -5.07 0.09 -12.95
CA PRO A 105 -3.72 0.55 -12.66
C PRO A 105 -2.69 -0.08 -13.61
N ASP A 106 -1.57 0.59 -13.82
CA ASP A 106 -0.46 0.05 -14.63
C ASP A 106 0.20 -1.18 -13.99
N GLU A 107 1.11 -1.81 -14.73
CA GLU A 107 1.80 -3.02 -14.28
C GLU A 107 2.63 -2.80 -13.01
N GLY A 108 3.30 -1.66 -12.89
CA GLY A 108 4.09 -1.33 -11.71
C GLY A 108 3.23 -1.22 -10.45
N HIS A 109 2.08 -0.57 -10.57
CA HIS A 109 1.11 -0.44 -9.49
C HIS A 109 0.50 -1.80 -9.11
N ARG A 110 0.16 -2.66 -10.09
CA ARG A 110 -0.31 -4.02 -9.82
C ARG A 110 0.75 -4.88 -9.12
N ALA A 111 1.99 -4.85 -9.61
CA ALA A 111 3.11 -5.57 -9.01
C ALA A 111 3.36 -5.11 -7.57
N ARG A 112 3.26 -3.80 -7.31
CA ARG A 112 3.41 -3.26 -5.95
C ARG A 112 2.27 -3.72 -5.02
N LEU A 113 1.02 -3.73 -5.48
CA LEU A 113 -0.11 -4.24 -4.67
C LEU A 113 0.07 -5.73 -4.32
N GLN A 114 0.48 -6.55 -5.29
CA GLN A 114 0.79 -7.97 -5.06
C GLN A 114 1.93 -8.16 -4.05
N TRP A 115 2.99 -7.36 -4.17
CA TRP A 115 4.08 -7.37 -3.20
C TRP A 115 3.60 -7.01 -1.80
N ILE A 116 2.76 -5.98 -1.65
CA ILE A 116 2.19 -5.60 -0.34
C ILE A 116 1.35 -6.75 0.23
N GLU A 117 0.55 -7.43 -0.60
CA GLU A 117 -0.26 -8.58 -0.17
C GLU A 117 0.60 -9.72 0.37
N GLN A 118 1.70 -10.05 -0.32
CA GLN A 118 2.66 -11.06 0.14
C GLN A 118 3.32 -10.66 1.47
N GLN A 119 3.69 -9.39 1.62
CA GLN A 119 4.25 -8.88 2.88
C GLN A 119 3.24 -8.96 4.03
N LEU A 120 1.97 -8.64 3.78
CA LEU A 120 0.89 -8.74 4.77
C LEU A 120 0.64 -10.19 5.17
N GLU A 121 0.60 -11.12 4.21
CA GLU A 121 0.45 -12.55 4.49
C GLU A 121 1.58 -13.06 5.39
N HIS A 122 2.83 -12.74 5.02
CA HIS A 122 4.01 -13.09 5.82
C HIS A 122 3.91 -12.53 7.25
N SER A 123 3.64 -11.23 7.37
CA SER A 123 3.62 -10.54 8.65
C SER A 123 2.50 -11.04 9.57
N ARG A 124 1.31 -11.32 9.03
CA ARG A 124 0.20 -11.93 9.78
C ARG A 124 0.55 -13.33 10.27
N ASN A 125 1.32 -14.09 9.50
CA ASN A 125 1.82 -15.39 9.96
C ASN A 125 2.81 -15.22 11.12
N ILE A 126 3.74 -14.27 11.04
CA ILE A 126 4.65 -13.95 12.14
C ILE A 126 3.90 -13.51 13.40
N LEU A 127 2.90 -12.62 13.25
CA LEU A 127 2.05 -12.17 14.34
C LEU A 127 1.37 -13.35 15.04
N ARG A 128 0.80 -14.29 14.29
CA ARG A 128 0.17 -15.51 14.84
C ARG A 128 1.16 -16.39 15.60
N LEU A 129 2.39 -16.53 15.09
CA LEU A 129 3.44 -17.30 15.76
C LEU A 129 3.87 -16.63 17.08
N LEU A 130 4.01 -15.30 17.08
CA LEU A 130 4.32 -14.53 18.28
C LEU A 130 3.20 -14.66 19.33
N GLN A 131 1.93 -14.57 18.91
CA GLN A 131 0.77 -14.76 19.80
C GLN A 131 0.76 -16.18 20.40
N SER A 132 1.00 -17.21 19.58
CA SER A 132 1.12 -18.59 20.05
C SER A 132 2.27 -18.78 21.04
N ARG A 133 3.41 -18.12 20.79
CA ARG A 133 4.55 -18.15 21.70
C ARG A 133 4.22 -17.50 23.04
N LEU A 134 3.49 -16.37 23.03
CA LEU A 134 3.09 -15.68 24.26
C LEU A 134 2.11 -16.51 25.10
N SER A 135 1.18 -17.24 24.47
CA SER A 135 0.20 -18.09 25.15
C SER A 135 0.76 -19.42 25.65
N SER A 136 1.92 -19.85 25.14
CA SER A 136 2.61 -21.09 25.55
C SER A 136 3.75 -20.88 26.55
N LEU A 137 3.92 -19.64 27.04
CA LEU A 137 4.89 -19.22 28.05
C LEU A 137 4.22 -18.99 29.42
#